data_AF-A0AAJ1F4F8-F1
#
_entry.id   AF-A0AAJ1F4F8-F1
#
_cell.length_a   1.000
_cell.length_b   1.000
_cell.length_c   1.000
_cell.angle_alpha   90.00
_cell.angle_beta   90.00
_cell.angle_gamma   90.00
#
_symmetry.space_group_name_H-M   'P 1'
#
loop_
_entity.id
_entity.type
_entity.pdbx_description
1 polymer ?
#
loop_
_entity_poly.entity_id
_entity_poly.type
_entity_poly.pdbx_seq_one_letter_code
_entity_poly.pdbx_strand_id
1 'polypeptide(L)' 'MTFLVIRVRSDRGVKPKIRDTMSMLNLTRVNHAVLIPDTPAYAGMLQKA' A
#
# COMPACT_ATOMS: atom_id res chain seq x y z
N MET A 1 -2.84 -12.75 11.52
CA MET A 1 -2.36 -13.19 10.19
C MET A 1 -1.39 -12.14 9.62
N THR A 2 -0.77 -12.40 8.47
CA THR A 2 0.11 -11.43 7.78
C THR A 2 -0.36 -11.31 6.33
N PHE A 3 -0.42 -10.09 5.81
CA PHE A 3 -0.71 -9.83 4.40
C PHE A 3 0.58 -9.75 3.59
N LEU A 4 0.56 -10.34 2.39
CA LEU A 4 1.52 -10.06 1.34
C LEU A 4 0.87 -9.03 0.40
N VAL A 5 1.40 -7.81 0.38
CA VAL A 5 0.85 -6.71 -0.42
C VAL A 5 1.78 -6.41 -1.58
N ILE A 6 1.25 -6.38 -2.80
CA ILE A 6 2.01 -6.13 -4.02
C ILE A 6 1.48 -4.88 -4.71
N ARG A 7 2.37 -3.92 -5.00
CA ARG A 7 2.03 -2.76 -5.81
C ARG A 7 1.99 -3.12 -7.29
N VAL A 8 0.80 -3.25 -7.85
CA VAL A 8 0.59 -3.62 -9.27
C VAL A 8 0.55 -2.44 -10.24
N ARG A 9 0.42 -1.20 -9.76
CA ARG A 9 0.23 0.01 -10.61
C ARG A 9 1.17 1.14 -10.21
N SER A 10 1.52 1.99 -11.19
CA SER A 10 2.22 3.26 -10.95
C SER A 10 1.31 4.26 -10.22
N ASP A 11 1.92 5.24 -9.57
CA ASP A 11 1.28 6.36 -8.86
C ASP A 11 0.94 7.53 -9.80
N ARG A 12 1.19 7.43 -11.11
CA ARG A 12 0.76 8.45 -12.07
C ARG A 12 -0.76 8.60 -12.09
N GLY A 13 -1.24 9.82 -11.84
CA GLY A 13 -2.67 10.15 -11.80
C GLY A 13 -3.38 9.75 -10.51
N VAL A 14 -2.65 9.24 -9.52
CA VAL A 14 -3.20 8.85 -8.23
C VAL A 14 -3.30 10.07 -7.31
N LYS A 15 -4.37 10.14 -6.50
CA LYS A 15 -4.58 11.25 -5.55
C LYS A 15 -3.39 11.34 -4.55
N PRO A 16 -2.93 12.54 -4.16
CA PRO A 16 -1.78 12.69 -3.26
C PRO A 16 -1.87 11.86 -1.98
N LYS A 17 -3.05 11.83 -1.33
CA LYS A 17 -3.29 11.05 -0.11
C LYS A 17 -3.06 9.54 -0.29
N ILE A 18 -3.38 8.99 -1.46
CA ILE A 18 -3.17 7.56 -1.76
C ILE A 18 -1.69 7.30 -1.98
N ARG A 19 -1.00 8.19 -2.70
CA ARG A 19 0.46 8.11 -2.89
C ARG A 19 1.20 8.15 -1.55
N ASP A 20 0.77 9.02 -0.64
CA ASP A 20 1.35 9.11 0.70
C ASP A 20 1.10 7.82 1.49
N THR A 21 -0.10 7.24 1.39
CA THR A 21 -0.45 5.95 2.02
C THR A 21 0.44 4.82 1.49
N MET A 22 0.62 4.74 0.17
CA MET A 22 1.51 3.76 -0.47
C MET A 22 2.96 3.94 0.01
N SER A 23 3.43 5.17 0.18
CA SER A 23 4.77 5.44 0.74
C SER A 23 4.90 5.00 2.20
N MET A 24 3.87 5.22 3.02
CA MET A 24 3.83 4.74 4.43
C MET A 24 3.85 3.21 4.52
N LEU A 25 3.22 2.52 3.57
CA LEU A 25 3.24 1.05 3.46
C LEU A 25 4.51 0.51 2.78
N ASN A 26 5.50 1.38 2.51
CA ASN A 26 6.77 1.05 1.85
C ASN A 26 6.61 0.49 0.41
N LEU A 27 5.51 0.81 -0.27
CA LEU A 27 5.21 0.42 -1.65
C LEU A 27 5.75 1.45 -2.65
N THR A 28 7.08 1.60 -2.69
CA THR A 28 7.77 2.68 -3.43
C THR A 28 7.82 2.51 -4.95
N ARG A 29 7.77 1.27 -5.46
CA ARG A 29 7.87 0.97 -6.90
C ARG A 29 6.86 -0.09 -7.35
N VAL A 30 6.62 -0.15 -8.66
CA VAL A 30 5.75 -1.19 -9.27
C VAL A 30 6.40 -2.56 -9.07
N ASN A 31 5.58 -3.58 -8.87
CA ASN A 31 5.94 -4.97 -8.54
C ASN A 31 6.78 -5.11 -7.27
N HIS A 32 6.67 -4.17 -6.34
CA HIS A 32 7.25 -4.28 -5.00
C HIS A 32 6.27 -4.99 -4.06
N ALA A 33 6.78 -5.97 -3.31
CA ALA A 33 6.02 -6.72 -2.32
C ALA A 33 6.48 -6.40 -0.89
N VAL A 34 5.54 -6.19 0.02
CA VAL A 34 5.80 -5.89 1.44
C VAL A 34 4.91 -6.79 2.30
N LEU A 35 5.48 -7.32 3.39
CA LEU A 35 4.75 -8.08 4.41
C LEU A 35 4.25 -7.12 5.49
N ILE A 36 2.96 -7.20 5.80
CA ILE A 36 2.30 -6.27 6.73
C ILE A 36 1.44 -7.08 7.72
N PRO A 37 1.46 -6.79 9.03
CA PRO A 37 0.62 -7.49 9.99
C PRO A 37 -0.86 -7.20 9.72
N ASP A 38 -1.70 -8.23 9.89
CA ASP A 38 -3.16 -8.11 9.78
C ASP A 38 -3.73 -7.42 11.02
N THR A 39 -3.80 -6.09 10.96
CA THR A 39 -4.43 -5.24 11.97
C THR A 39 -5.51 -4.37 11.33
N PRO A 40 -6.54 -3.94 12.09
CA PRO A 40 -7.60 -3.06 11.57
C PRO A 40 -7.06 -1.76 10.97
N ALA A 41 -5.96 -1.23 11.51
CA ALA A 41 -5.31 -0.03 11.00
C ALA A 41 -4.71 -0.25 9.59
N TYR A 42 -3.95 -1.34 9.41
CA TYR A 42 -3.38 -1.67 8.10
C TYR A 42 -4.45 -2.08 7.09
N ALA A 43 -5.47 -2.82 7.51
CA ALA A 43 -6.61 -3.14 6.66
C ALA A 43 -7.30 -1.88 6.11
N GLY A 44 -7.52 -0.87 6.97
CA GLY A 44 -8.08 0.42 6.56
C GLY A 44 -7.18 1.20 5.60
N MET A 45 -5.86 1.12 5.76
CA MET A 45 -4.91 1.74 4.82
C MET A 45 -4.96 1.06 3.45
N LEU A 46 -5.02 -0.28 3.41
CA LEU A 46 -5.09 -1.06 2.17
C LEU A 46 -6.40 -0.82 1.40
N GLN A 47 -7.52 -0.64 2.11
CA GLN A 47 -8.83 -0.40 1.50
C GLN A 47 -8.97 1.02 0.91
N LYS A 48 -8.14 1.95 1.38
CA LYS A 48 -8.12 3.36 0.93
C LYS A 48 -7.16 3.59 -0.25
N ALA A 49 -6.16 2.72 -0.40
CA ALA A 49 -5.06 2.87 -1.35
C ALA A 49 -5.41 2.44 -2.78
#